data_AF-A0A535BY56-F1
#
_entry.id   AF-A0A535BY56-F1
#
_cell.length_a   1.000
_cell.length_b   1.000
_cell.length_c   1.000
_cell.angle_alpha   90.00
_cell.angle_beta   90.00
_cell.angle_gamma   90.00
#
_symmetry.space_group_name_H-M   'P 1'
#
loop_
_entity.id
_entity.type
_entity.pdbx_description
1 polymer ?
#
loop_
_entity_poly.entity_id
_entity_poly.type
_entity_poly.pdbx_seq_one_letter_code
_entity_poly.pdbx_strand_id
1 'polypeptide(L)'
;MKRLAVLAAAAIAYVLAAWMVTPGFYDGFGPLQPYNWTCPPPQAGANTKPSSGHTDIKVIDGKSDANSAYTQDGQIVIGFLPDSFDAAGKSSISVDVAPLNTCPQPKGVQFVTNIYKITADAPLKKRANVTMLYSNLEPHPDAIYRADDPSGAWTVLERSQQGQPYTIFASTDKLGYFAAGYVASSPPPGAVTVGGGQTLPIIVAVLIVVVVLAGLPLAVMRRRRSAAGDQEDEEDEA
;
A
#
# COMPACT_ATOMS: atom_id res chain seq x y z
N MET A 1 -35.65 30.02 31.22
CA MET A 1 -34.84 29.14 32.09
C MET A 1 -34.98 27.65 31.77
N LYS A 2 -36.19 27.05 31.73
CA LYS A 2 -36.35 25.61 31.46
C LYS A 2 -35.76 25.11 30.13
N ARG A 3 -35.90 25.87 29.03
CA ARG A 3 -35.36 25.49 27.71
C ARG A 3 -33.82 25.49 27.67
N LEU A 4 -33.19 26.47 28.33
CA LEU A 4 -31.73 26.54 28.45
C LEU A 4 -31.18 25.39 29.29
N ALA A 5 -31.86 25.03 30.37
CA ALA A 5 -31.49 23.88 31.20
C ALA A 5 -31.60 22.55 30.42
N VAL A 6 -32.64 22.38 29.61
CA VAL A 6 -32.81 21.19 28.75
C VAL A 6 -31.73 21.12 27.68
N LEU A 7 -31.38 22.24 27.04
CA LEU A 7 -30.30 22.29 26.05
C LEU A 7 -28.93 22.00 26.68
N ALA A 8 -28.67 22.53 27.88
CA ALA A 8 -27.45 22.24 28.62
C ALA A 8 -27.35 20.75 28.99
N ALA A 9 -28.46 20.16 29.48
CA ALA A 9 -28.50 18.74 29.80
C ALA A 9 -28.26 17.86 28.55
N ALA A 10 -28.84 18.21 27.40
CA ALA A 10 -28.64 17.50 26.15
C ALA A 10 -27.17 17.60 25.66
N ALA A 11 -26.55 18.77 25.77
CA ALA A 11 -25.15 18.97 25.38
C ALA A 11 -24.21 18.15 26.28
N ILE A 12 -24.45 18.14 27.59
CA ILE A 12 -23.67 17.34 28.55
C ILE A 12 -23.83 15.85 28.25
N ALA A 13 -25.05 15.39 28.01
CA ALA A 13 -25.32 13.99 27.66
C ALA A 13 -24.62 13.57 26.36
N TYR A 14 -24.60 14.45 25.36
CA TYR A 14 -23.90 14.19 24.10
C TYR A 14 -22.38 14.07 24.28
N VAL A 15 -21.77 14.99 25.05
CA VAL A 15 -20.32 14.93 25.33
C VAL A 15 -19.97 13.67 26.12
N LEU A 16 -20.76 13.31 27.13
CA LEU A 16 -20.55 12.09 27.90
C LEU A 16 -20.71 10.83 27.04
N ALA A 17 -21.73 10.78 26.18
CA ALA A 17 -21.93 9.66 25.25
C ALA A 17 -20.77 9.56 24.23
N ALA A 18 -20.30 10.70 23.71
CA ALA A 18 -19.16 10.73 22.79
C ALA A 18 -17.84 10.28 23.45
N TRP A 19 -17.67 10.52 24.76
CA TRP A 19 -16.52 10.04 25.53
C TRP A 19 -16.63 8.57 25.97
N MET A 20 -17.85 8.05 26.10
CA MET A 20 -18.10 6.65 26.45
C MET A 20 -17.96 5.70 25.25
N VAL A 21 -18.04 6.22 24.03
CA VAL A 21 -17.73 5.48 22.81
C VAL A 21 -16.26 5.74 22.49
N THR A 22 -15.38 4.75 22.65
CA THR A 22 -14.03 4.83 22.10
C THR A 22 -14.17 5.14 20.61
N PRO A 23 -13.60 6.25 20.09
CA PRO A 23 -13.64 6.51 18.67
C PRO A 23 -13.07 5.28 17.96
N GLY A 24 -13.82 4.68 17.04
CA GLY A 24 -13.34 3.58 16.18
C GLY A 24 -12.14 3.95 15.29
N PHE A 25 -11.56 5.12 15.54
CA PHE A 25 -10.32 5.62 14.98
C PHE A 25 -9.10 4.75 15.34
N TYR A 26 -9.14 3.99 16.44
CA TYR A 26 -8.02 3.16 16.90
C TYR A 26 -8.06 1.69 16.48
N ASP A 27 -9.14 1.22 15.85
CA ASP A 27 -9.21 -0.16 15.33
C ASP A 27 -8.32 -0.39 14.09
N GLY A 28 -7.69 0.67 13.57
CA GLY A 28 -6.81 0.63 12.39
C GLY A 28 -5.30 0.53 12.67
N PHE A 29 -4.86 0.52 13.93
CA PHE A 29 -3.43 0.48 14.29
C PHE A 29 -3.01 -0.84 14.96
N GLY A 30 -3.66 -1.95 14.59
CA GLY A 30 -3.14 -3.27 14.90
C GLY A 30 -1.82 -3.52 14.15
N PRO A 31 -0.94 -4.41 14.66
CA PRO A 31 0.19 -4.86 13.87
C PRO A 31 -0.31 -5.40 12.53
N LEU A 32 0.38 -5.03 11.45
CA LEU A 32 0.04 -5.50 10.11
C LEU A 32 -0.04 -7.03 10.14
N GLN A 33 -1.16 -7.58 9.68
CA GLN A 33 -1.29 -9.02 9.52
C GLN A 33 -0.13 -9.49 8.61
N PRO A 34 0.64 -10.51 9.03
CA PRO A 34 1.72 -11.04 8.21
C PRO A 34 1.19 -11.44 6.83
N TYR A 35 1.89 -11.01 5.79
CA TYR A 35 1.56 -11.42 4.42
C TYR A 35 2.03 -12.87 4.20
N ASN A 36 1.10 -13.76 3.86
CA ASN A 36 1.38 -15.18 3.62
C ASN A 36 1.74 -15.37 2.14
N TRP A 37 3.02 -15.51 1.83
CA TRP A 37 3.50 -15.55 0.46
C TRP A 37 3.40 -16.94 -0.17
N THR A 38 3.03 -17.00 -1.45
CA THR A 38 3.30 -18.18 -2.28
C THR A 38 4.81 -18.32 -2.50
N CYS A 39 5.46 -17.24 -2.96
CA CYS A 39 6.90 -17.14 -3.13
C CYS A 39 7.40 -15.94 -2.32
N PRO A 40 7.89 -16.15 -1.09
CA PRO A 40 8.33 -15.06 -0.24
C PRO A 40 9.56 -14.37 -0.83
N PRO A 41 9.64 -13.03 -0.76
CA PRO A 41 10.89 -12.35 -1.07
C PRO A 41 11.94 -12.64 0.02
N PRO A 42 13.25 -12.45 -0.26
CA PRO A 42 14.32 -12.82 0.66
C PRO A 42 14.18 -12.23 2.08
N GLN A 43 13.61 -11.04 2.18
CA GLN A 43 13.39 -10.29 3.43
C GLN A 43 12.19 -10.77 4.26
N ALA A 44 11.34 -11.66 3.75
CA ALA A 44 10.12 -12.10 4.45
C ALA A 44 10.37 -13.05 5.63
N GLY A 45 11.53 -13.72 5.67
CA GLY A 45 11.85 -14.65 6.76
C GLY A 45 10.91 -15.86 6.81
N ALA A 46 10.41 -16.20 7.99
CA ALA A 46 9.48 -17.32 8.18
C ALA A 46 8.13 -17.00 7.50
N ASN A 47 7.65 -17.94 6.67
CA ASN A 47 6.48 -17.73 5.83
C ASN A 47 5.45 -18.85 5.99
N THR A 48 4.18 -18.46 6.10
CA THR A 48 3.03 -19.36 6.01
C THR A 48 2.47 -19.28 4.60
N LYS A 49 1.98 -20.41 4.05
CA LYS A 49 1.35 -20.40 2.72
C LYS A 49 0.01 -19.67 2.76
N PRO A 50 -0.36 -18.95 1.68
CA PRO A 50 -1.65 -18.28 1.60
C PRO A 50 -2.80 -19.28 1.72
N SER A 51 -3.88 -18.83 2.35
CA SER A 51 -5.11 -19.63 2.49
C SER A 51 -6.00 -19.54 1.26
N SER A 52 -6.93 -20.49 1.15
CA SER A 52 -8.05 -20.45 0.19
C SER A 52 -9.30 -19.86 0.85
N GLY A 53 -10.34 -19.64 0.05
CA GLY A 53 -11.66 -19.17 0.44
C GLY A 53 -12.76 -19.85 -0.35
N HIS A 54 -13.95 -19.92 0.24
CA HIS A 54 -15.15 -20.47 -0.39
C HIS A 54 -16.38 -19.76 0.16
N THR A 55 -17.37 -19.47 -0.69
CA THR A 55 -18.68 -18.96 -0.26
C THR A 55 -19.78 -19.51 -1.15
N ASP A 56 -20.93 -19.78 -0.54
CA ASP A 56 -22.18 -20.10 -1.22
C ASP A 56 -23.09 -18.87 -1.20
N ILE A 57 -23.41 -18.34 -2.39
CA ILE A 57 -24.28 -17.18 -2.56
C ILE A 57 -25.69 -17.68 -2.83
N LYS A 58 -26.62 -17.35 -1.93
CA LYS A 58 -28.03 -17.70 -2.10
C LYS A 58 -28.63 -17.03 -3.32
N VAL A 59 -29.52 -17.74 -3.99
CA VAL A 59 -30.37 -17.18 -5.05
C VAL A 59 -31.78 -17.01 -4.51
N ILE A 60 -32.27 -15.77 -4.53
CA ILE A 60 -33.59 -15.36 -4.03
C ILE A 60 -34.33 -14.74 -5.20
N ASP A 61 -35.52 -15.26 -5.52
CA ASP A 61 -36.34 -14.81 -6.65
C ASP A 61 -35.58 -14.78 -8.00
N GLY A 62 -34.73 -15.79 -8.22
CA GLY A 62 -33.90 -15.91 -9.42
C GLY A 62 -32.72 -14.95 -9.50
N LYS A 63 -32.39 -14.24 -8.41
CA LYS A 63 -31.27 -13.30 -8.32
C LYS A 63 -30.29 -13.71 -7.24
N SER A 64 -28.99 -13.63 -7.54
CA SER A 64 -27.97 -13.82 -6.50
C SER A 64 -28.06 -12.74 -5.43
N ASP A 65 -27.94 -13.10 -4.16
CA ASP A 65 -27.83 -12.14 -3.06
C ASP A 65 -26.49 -11.38 -3.12
N ALA A 66 -26.39 -10.26 -2.41
CA ALA A 66 -25.11 -9.58 -2.21
C ALA A 66 -24.23 -10.43 -1.28
N ASN A 67 -22.97 -10.67 -1.67
CA ASN A 67 -22.05 -11.45 -0.86
C ASN A 67 -20.59 -11.17 -1.27
N SER A 68 -19.65 -11.73 -0.53
CA SER A 68 -18.22 -11.69 -0.86
C SER A 68 -17.57 -13.04 -0.65
N ALA A 69 -16.63 -13.39 -1.52
CA ALA A 69 -15.69 -14.49 -1.31
C ALA A 69 -14.32 -13.91 -0.94
N TYR A 70 -13.66 -14.49 0.04
CA TYR A 70 -12.37 -14.02 0.54
C TYR A 70 -11.53 -15.17 1.07
N THR A 71 -10.21 -15.03 1.03
CA THR A 71 -9.31 -16.00 1.66
C THR A 71 -9.39 -15.88 3.17
N GLN A 72 -9.21 -16.98 3.91
CA GLN A 72 -9.29 -16.98 5.38
C GLN A 72 -8.26 -16.04 6.05
N ASP A 73 -7.13 -15.81 5.39
CA ASP A 73 -6.09 -14.85 5.77
C ASP A 73 -6.33 -13.42 5.28
N GLY A 74 -7.46 -13.15 4.62
CA GLY A 74 -7.89 -11.80 4.22
C GLY A 74 -7.06 -11.14 3.11
N GLN A 75 -6.19 -11.89 2.43
CA GLN A 75 -5.27 -11.32 1.43
C GLN A 75 -5.94 -10.95 0.10
N ILE A 76 -7.11 -11.53 -0.20
CA ILE A 76 -7.96 -11.10 -1.31
C ILE A 76 -9.44 -11.22 -0.94
N VAL A 77 -10.23 -10.25 -1.41
CA VAL A 77 -11.68 -10.22 -1.29
C VAL A 77 -12.27 -9.90 -2.66
N ILE A 78 -13.28 -10.64 -3.08
CA ILE A 78 -14.14 -10.27 -4.22
C ILE A 78 -15.57 -10.09 -3.73
N GLY A 79 -16.12 -8.89 -3.96
CA GLY A 79 -17.47 -8.50 -3.57
C GLY A 79 -18.43 -8.47 -4.76
N PHE A 80 -19.62 -9.00 -4.55
CA PHE A 80 -20.70 -9.12 -5.52
C PHE A 80 -21.93 -8.34 -5.04
N LEU A 81 -22.46 -7.48 -5.90
CA LEU A 81 -23.75 -6.80 -5.67
C LEU A 81 -24.92 -7.77 -5.88
N PRO A 82 -26.16 -7.41 -5.48
CA PRO A 82 -27.33 -8.21 -5.83
C PRO A 82 -27.45 -8.41 -7.35
N ASP A 83 -27.86 -9.61 -7.76
CA ASP A 83 -28.03 -10.00 -9.16
C ASP A 83 -26.73 -9.85 -9.97
N SER A 84 -25.58 -10.17 -9.35
CA SER A 84 -24.26 -10.14 -10.01
C SER A 84 -23.98 -11.35 -10.88
N PHE A 85 -24.65 -12.47 -10.64
CA PHE A 85 -24.48 -13.71 -11.40
C PHE A 85 -25.73 -14.04 -12.20
N ASP A 86 -25.55 -14.71 -13.34
CA ASP A 86 -26.65 -15.39 -14.02
C ASP A 86 -27.02 -16.67 -13.26
N ALA A 87 -28.07 -16.56 -12.45
CA ALA A 87 -28.51 -17.62 -11.53
C ALA A 87 -29.52 -18.59 -12.17
N ALA A 88 -29.63 -18.63 -13.50
CA ALA A 88 -30.62 -19.45 -14.20
C ALA A 88 -30.58 -20.92 -13.73
N GLY A 89 -31.68 -21.39 -13.13
CA GLY A 89 -31.83 -22.77 -12.66
C GLY A 89 -31.06 -23.10 -11.36
N LYS A 90 -30.48 -22.12 -10.66
CA LYS A 90 -29.71 -22.32 -9.43
C LYS A 90 -30.43 -21.77 -8.20
N SER A 91 -30.26 -22.45 -7.06
CA SER A 91 -30.67 -21.97 -5.73
C SER A 91 -29.50 -21.42 -4.91
N SER A 92 -28.26 -21.78 -5.28
CA SER A 92 -27.00 -21.29 -4.73
C SER A 92 -25.97 -21.17 -5.85
N ILE A 93 -25.02 -20.27 -5.68
CA ILE A 93 -23.84 -20.10 -6.54
C ILE A 93 -22.61 -20.30 -5.68
N SER A 94 -21.79 -21.28 -6.04
CA SER A 94 -20.53 -21.58 -5.37
C SER A 94 -19.44 -20.69 -5.95
N VAL A 95 -18.70 -19.98 -5.09
CA VAL A 95 -17.53 -19.19 -5.47
C VAL A 95 -16.32 -19.63 -4.66
N ASP A 96 -15.24 -19.97 -5.36
CA ASP A 96 -13.97 -20.40 -4.78
C ASP A 96 -12.88 -19.38 -5.06
N VAL A 97 -12.00 -19.19 -4.08
CA VAL A 97 -10.78 -18.36 -4.20
C VAL A 97 -9.60 -19.22 -3.76
N ALA A 98 -8.67 -19.49 -4.67
CA ALA A 98 -7.51 -20.34 -4.39
C ALA A 98 -6.21 -19.63 -4.78
N PRO A 99 -5.18 -19.62 -3.92
CA PRO A 99 -3.87 -19.13 -4.31
C PRO A 99 -3.25 -20.07 -5.34
N LEU A 100 -2.54 -19.49 -6.30
CA LEU A 100 -1.68 -20.26 -7.19
C LEU A 100 -0.42 -20.67 -6.42
N ASN A 101 0.00 -21.92 -6.60
CA ASN A 101 1.20 -22.47 -5.95
C ASN A 101 2.52 -22.00 -6.60
N THR A 102 2.43 -21.32 -7.75
CA THR A 102 3.54 -20.76 -8.52
C THR A 102 3.40 -19.24 -8.61
N CYS A 103 4.49 -18.57 -8.95
CA CYS A 103 4.56 -17.11 -9.02
C CYS A 103 5.06 -16.67 -10.40
N PRO A 104 4.28 -16.89 -11.48
CA PRO A 104 4.64 -16.39 -12.79
C PRO A 104 4.79 -14.87 -12.77
N GLN A 105 5.81 -14.39 -13.48
CA GLN A 105 6.11 -12.97 -13.66
C GLN A 105 6.04 -12.66 -15.16
N PRO A 106 4.87 -12.24 -15.68
CA PRO A 106 4.69 -11.95 -17.09
C PRO A 106 5.63 -10.84 -17.58
N LYS A 107 6.04 -10.91 -18.85
CA LYS A 107 6.93 -9.89 -19.42
C LYS A 107 6.27 -8.50 -19.34
N GLY A 108 6.99 -7.54 -18.75
CA GLY A 108 6.57 -6.14 -18.65
C GLY A 108 5.76 -5.81 -17.40
N VAL A 109 5.48 -6.79 -16.53
CA VAL A 109 4.77 -6.58 -15.26
C VAL A 109 5.53 -7.29 -14.15
N GLN A 110 5.63 -6.65 -12.99
CA GLN A 110 6.15 -7.27 -11.78
C GLN A 110 5.03 -7.36 -10.76
N PHE A 111 4.59 -8.58 -10.48
CA PHE A 111 3.62 -8.84 -9.42
C PHE A 111 4.30 -8.86 -8.06
N VAL A 112 3.69 -8.13 -7.13
CA VAL A 112 4.13 -7.98 -5.73
C VAL A 112 3.10 -8.53 -4.73
N THR A 113 2.04 -9.15 -5.25
CA THR A 113 1.09 -9.95 -4.48
C THR A 113 1.14 -11.40 -4.92
N ASN A 114 0.54 -12.29 -4.13
CA ASN A 114 0.17 -13.61 -4.61
C ASN A 114 -0.80 -13.51 -5.78
N ILE A 115 -0.85 -14.59 -6.56
CA ILE A 115 -1.83 -14.79 -7.62
C ILE A 115 -2.97 -15.63 -7.08
N TYR A 116 -4.20 -15.19 -7.26
CA TYR A 116 -5.39 -15.94 -6.85
C TYR A 116 -6.25 -16.29 -8.05
N LYS A 117 -6.69 -17.54 -8.12
CA LYS A 117 -7.75 -17.99 -9.03
C LYS A 117 -9.09 -17.84 -8.34
N ILE A 118 -9.99 -17.11 -8.96
CA ILE A 118 -11.38 -16.97 -8.53
C ILE A 118 -12.25 -17.68 -9.56
N THR A 119 -13.10 -18.61 -9.10
CA THR A 119 -14.04 -19.34 -9.94
C THR A 119 -15.43 -19.32 -9.35
N ALA A 120 -16.44 -19.38 -10.20
CA ALA A 120 -17.82 -19.59 -9.79
C ALA A 120 -18.50 -20.59 -10.72
N ASP A 121 -19.53 -21.26 -10.22
CA ASP A 121 -20.34 -22.20 -11.01
C ASP A 121 -21.47 -21.50 -11.80
N ALA A 122 -21.50 -20.17 -11.80
CA ALA A 122 -22.35 -19.30 -12.60
C ALA A 122 -21.52 -18.14 -13.19
N PRO A 123 -21.85 -17.65 -14.41
CA PRO A 123 -21.12 -16.55 -15.01
C PRO A 123 -21.50 -15.21 -14.37
N LEU A 124 -20.55 -14.27 -14.36
CA LEU A 124 -20.80 -12.90 -13.95
C LEU A 124 -21.68 -12.18 -14.98
N LYS A 125 -22.74 -11.55 -14.47
CA LYS A 125 -23.67 -10.67 -15.19
C LYS A 125 -23.41 -9.19 -14.89
N LYS A 126 -22.89 -8.86 -13.71
CA LYS A 126 -22.49 -7.49 -13.31
C LYS A 126 -21.04 -7.46 -12.88
N ARG A 127 -20.45 -6.26 -12.86
CA ARG A 127 -19.09 -6.06 -12.35
C ARG A 127 -19.03 -6.40 -10.87
N ALA A 128 -17.96 -7.10 -10.49
CA ALA A 128 -17.57 -7.36 -9.11
C ALA A 128 -16.42 -6.43 -8.73
N ASN A 129 -16.24 -6.19 -7.42
CA ASN A 129 -15.11 -5.43 -6.90
C ASN A 129 -14.10 -6.40 -6.31
N VAL A 130 -12.83 -6.26 -6.68
CA VAL A 130 -11.72 -7.06 -6.16
C VAL A 130 -10.84 -6.15 -5.32
N THR A 131 -10.54 -6.55 -4.10
CA THR A 131 -9.60 -5.90 -3.21
C THR A 131 -8.50 -6.88 -2.84
N MET A 132 -7.24 -6.46 -2.96
CA MET A 132 -6.08 -7.26 -2.63
C MET A 132 -5.25 -6.56 -1.57
N LEU A 133 -4.84 -7.31 -0.55
CA LEU A 133 -3.79 -6.91 0.37
C LEU A 133 -2.43 -7.04 -0.33
N TYR A 134 -1.51 -6.15 -0.05
CA TYR A 134 -0.11 -6.26 -0.45
C TYR A 134 0.81 -6.05 0.76
N SER A 135 2.05 -6.55 0.69
CA SER A 135 3.02 -6.42 1.77
C SER A 135 3.76 -5.08 1.71
N ASN A 136 4.22 -4.60 2.86
CA ASN A 136 5.18 -3.49 2.93
C ASN A 136 6.63 -3.92 2.64
N LEU A 137 6.89 -5.20 2.39
CA LEU A 137 8.21 -5.72 2.05
C LEU A 137 8.56 -5.55 0.57
N GLU A 138 7.58 -5.29 -0.28
CA GLU A 138 7.75 -5.04 -1.72
C GLU A 138 7.22 -3.64 -2.05
N PRO A 139 7.63 -3.02 -3.19
CA PRO A 139 7.06 -1.75 -3.63
C PRO A 139 5.54 -1.86 -3.82
N HIS A 140 4.82 -0.77 -3.56
CA HIS A 140 3.36 -0.76 -3.71
C HIS A 140 2.96 -1.07 -5.18
N PRO A 141 1.91 -1.87 -5.42
CA PRO A 141 1.41 -2.10 -6.77
C PRO A 141 0.73 -0.83 -7.32
N ASP A 142 0.74 -0.65 -8.63
CA ASP A 142 0.02 0.43 -9.31
C ASP A 142 -1.36 -0.02 -9.81
N ALA A 143 -1.49 -1.32 -10.14
CA ALA A 143 -2.70 -1.86 -10.70
C ALA A 143 -2.96 -3.32 -10.32
N ILE A 144 -4.23 -3.71 -10.39
CA ILE A 144 -4.65 -5.12 -10.40
C ILE A 144 -4.72 -5.59 -11.85
N TYR A 145 -4.19 -6.78 -12.11
CA TYR A 145 -4.22 -7.44 -13.39
C TYR A 145 -5.08 -8.69 -13.32
N ARG A 146 -5.70 -9.04 -14.44
CA ARG A 146 -6.53 -10.24 -14.61
C ARG A 146 -6.09 -11.07 -15.81
N ALA A 147 -6.17 -12.40 -15.71
CA ALA A 147 -5.93 -13.33 -16.83
C ALA A 147 -6.89 -14.53 -16.82
N ASP A 148 -7.11 -15.15 -17.99
CA ASP A 148 -7.80 -16.44 -18.13
C ASP A 148 -6.89 -17.63 -17.76
N ASP A 149 -5.59 -17.48 -18.05
CA ASP A 149 -4.54 -18.47 -17.81
C ASP A 149 -3.35 -17.74 -17.16
N PRO A 150 -2.75 -18.25 -16.07
CA PRO A 150 -1.64 -17.59 -15.38
C PRO A 150 -0.37 -17.47 -16.24
N SER A 151 -0.23 -18.31 -17.27
CA SER A 151 0.84 -18.26 -18.27
C SER A 151 0.49 -17.40 -19.50
N GLY A 152 -0.75 -16.93 -19.60
CA GLY A 152 -1.28 -16.17 -20.72
C GLY A 152 -1.08 -14.66 -20.59
N ALA A 153 -1.89 -13.92 -21.36
CA ALA A 153 -1.88 -12.46 -21.35
C ALA A 153 -2.61 -11.91 -20.11
N TRP A 154 -1.97 -10.96 -19.45
CA TRP A 154 -2.51 -10.27 -18.29
C TRP A 154 -3.02 -8.88 -18.69
N THR A 155 -4.27 -8.59 -18.35
CA THR A 155 -4.92 -7.30 -18.64
C THR A 155 -5.05 -6.48 -17.37
N VAL A 156 -4.65 -5.22 -17.42
CA VAL A 156 -4.87 -4.25 -16.34
C VAL A 156 -6.38 -4.07 -16.14
N LEU A 157 -6.84 -4.11 -14.89
CA LEU A 157 -8.20 -3.77 -14.52
C LEU A 157 -8.37 -2.25 -14.42
N GLU A 158 -9.43 -1.76 -15.03
CA GLU A 158 -9.84 -0.36 -14.94
C GLU A 158 -10.11 0.05 -13.49
N ARG A 159 -9.84 1.32 -13.18
CA ARG A 159 -10.08 1.93 -11.85
C ARG A 159 -9.35 1.21 -10.72
N SER A 160 -8.18 0.65 -11.00
CA SER A 160 -7.27 0.25 -9.94
C SER A 160 -6.90 1.47 -9.09
N GLN A 161 -7.17 1.40 -7.79
CA GLN A 161 -6.98 2.50 -6.85
C GLN A 161 -6.49 1.97 -5.50
N GLN A 162 -5.66 2.77 -4.84
CA GLN A 162 -5.26 2.50 -3.46
C GLN A 162 -6.45 2.73 -2.52
N GLY A 163 -6.66 1.79 -1.61
CA GLY A 163 -7.74 1.83 -0.62
C GLY A 163 -7.24 2.19 0.77
N GLN A 164 -7.65 1.38 1.76
CA GLN A 164 -7.03 1.36 3.08
C GLN A 164 -5.52 1.05 2.99
N PRO A 165 -4.73 1.34 4.03
CA PRO A 165 -3.31 1.00 4.05
C PRO A 165 -3.07 -0.44 3.58
N TYR A 166 -2.15 -0.60 2.64
CA TYR A 166 -1.76 -1.90 2.10
C TYR A 166 -2.83 -2.64 1.29
N THR A 167 -3.86 -1.93 0.81
CA THR A 167 -4.88 -2.50 -0.06
C THR A 167 -4.99 -1.76 -1.38
N ILE A 168 -5.17 -2.53 -2.45
CA ILE A 168 -5.51 -2.01 -3.77
C ILE A 168 -6.83 -2.64 -4.20
N PHE A 169 -7.71 -1.87 -4.82
CA PHE A 169 -8.99 -2.36 -5.32
C PHE A 169 -9.23 -1.95 -6.76
N ALA A 170 -10.02 -2.76 -7.47
CA ALA A 170 -10.47 -2.50 -8.83
C ALA A 170 -11.84 -3.16 -9.07
N SER A 171 -12.44 -2.92 -10.23
CA SER A 171 -13.65 -3.63 -10.66
C SER A 171 -13.36 -4.56 -11.83
N THR A 172 -13.96 -5.74 -11.85
CA THR A 172 -13.84 -6.74 -12.92
C THR A 172 -15.22 -7.17 -13.43
N ASP A 173 -15.32 -7.51 -14.72
CA ASP A 173 -16.49 -8.15 -15.33
C ASP A 173 -16.29 -9.64 -15.58
N LYS A 174 -15.09 -10.17 -15.33
CA LYS A 174 -14.72 -11.57 -15.52
C LYS A 174 -14.01 -12.12 -14.29
N LEU A 175 -14.30 -13.35 -13.94
CA LEU A 175 -13.51 -14.15 -12.99
C LEU A 175 -12.25 -14.70 -13.68
N GLY A 176 -11.35 -15.34 -12.95
CA GLY A 176 -10.08 -15.82 -13.48
C GLY A 176 -8.94 -15.66 -12.48
N TYR A 177 -7.74 -15.39 -12.99
CA TYR A 177 -6.55 -15.16 -12.18
C TYR A 177 -6.36 -13.68 -11.91
N PHE A 178 -6.04 -13.31 -10.68
CA PHE A 178 -5.85 -11.93 -10.24
C PHE A 178 -4.52 -11.78 -9.50
N ALA A 179 -3.82 -10.69 -9.77
CA ALA A 179 -2.57 -10.31 -9.13
C ALA A 179 -2.39 -8.79 -9.19
N ALA A 180 -1.78 -8.18 -8.18
CA ALA A 180 -1.43 -6.77 -8.21
C ALA A 180 0.07 -6.58 -8.41
N GLY A 181 0.41 -5.55 -9.18
CA GLY A 181 1.77 -5.28 -9.59
C GLY A 181 1.92 -3.89 -10.19
N TYR A 182 3.12 -3.63 -10.69
CA TYR A 182 3.45 -2.41 -11.44
C TYR A 182 4.08 -2.80 -12.77
N VAL A 183 4.11 -1.83 -13.69
CA VAL A 183 4.83 -2.00 -14.95
C VAL A 183 6.30 -2.17 -14.63
N ALA A 184 6.92 -3.24 -15.11
CA ALA A 184 8.33 -3.49 -14.89
C ALA A 184 9.15 -2.49 -15.72
N SER A 185 9.52 -1.35 -15.13
CA SER A 185 10.53 -0.45 -15.69
C SER A 185 11.92 -1.07 -15.49
N SER A 186 12.75 -1.03 -16.52
CA SER A 186 14.19 -1.25 -16.34
C SER A 186 14.81 0.09 -15.88
N PRO A 187 15.43 0.19 -14.68
CA PRO A 187 15.69 -0.84 -13.67
C PRO A 187 14.61 -0.93 -12.56
N PRO A 188 14.61 -2.01 -11.75
CA PRO A 188 13.61 -2.24 -10.70
C PRO A 188 13.47 -1.05 -9.74
N PRO A 189 12.26 -0.70 -9.29
CA PRO A 189 12.07 0.22 -8.18
C PRO A 189 12.71 -0.39 -6.92
N GLY A 190 13.80 0.20 -6.44
CA GLY A 190 14.65 -0.37 -5.38
C GLY A 190 16.12 -0.49 -5.78
N ALA A 191 16.45 -0.35 -7.07
CA ALA A 191 17.77 0.12 -7.44
C ALA A 191 17.86 1.59 -7.01
N VAL A 192 18.55 1.85 -5.91
CA VAL A 192 19.31 3.10 -5.79
C VAL A 192 20.37 3.08 -6.88
N THR A 193 19.96 3.25 -8.13
CA THR A 193 20.85 3.76 -9.15
C THR A 193 21.21 5.16 -8.67
N VAL A 194 22.41 5.28 -8.12
CA VAL A 194 23.16 6.54 -8.08
C VAL A 194 23.45 6.89 -9.54
N GLY A 195 22.38 7.23 -10.28
CA GLY A 195 22.33 7.53 -11.70
C GLY A 195 22.41 9.03 -11.93
N GLY A 196 23.24 9.69 -11.15
CA GLY A 196 23.89 10.94 -11.50
C GLY A 196 25.36 10.67 -11.20
N GLY A 197 26.18 10.61 -12.25
CA GLY A 197 27.57 10.17 -12.17
C GLY A 197 28.33 10.79 -10.99
N GLN A 198 29.36 10.09 -10.52
CA GLN A 198 30.26 10.51 -9.44
C GLN A 198 30.77 11.96 -9.53
N THR A 199 30.58 12.65 -10.66
CA THR A 199 30.86 14.08 -10.83
C THR A 199 30.23 14.95 -9.75
N LEU A 200 28.94 14.79 -9.40
CA LEU A 200 28.32 15.71 -8.43
C LEU A 200 28.86 15.51 -6.99
N PRO A 201 28.97 14.27 -6.45
CA PRO A 201 29.65 14.04 -5.17
C PRO A 201 31.12 14.46 -5.18
N ILE A 202 31.85 14.25 -6.27
CA ILE A 202 33.26 14.69 -6.39
C ILE A 202 33.36 16.21 -6.42
N ILE A 203 32.49 16.91 -7.17
CA ILE A 203 32.45 18.38 -7.21
C ILE A 203 32.13 18.93 -5.82
N VAL A 204 31.16 18.34 -5.11
CA VAL A 204 30.83 18.75 -3.73
C VAL A 204 32.02 18.49 -2.79
N ALA A 205 32.67 17.34 -2.86
CA ALA A 205 33.85 17.03 -2.05
C ALA A 205 35.03 17.98 -2.34
N VAL A 206 35.29 18.29 -3.61
CA VAL A 206 36.32 19.25 -4.02
C VAL A 206 35.97 20.66 -3.54
N LEU A 207 34.72 21.10 -3.65
CA LEU A 207 34.28 22.40 -3.13
C LEU A 207 34.44 22.49 -1.62
N ILE A 208 34.11 21.44 -0.86
CA ILE A 208 34.33 21.39 0.59
C ILE A 208 35.82 21.53 0.90
N VAL A 209 36.69 20.78 0.21
CA VAL A 209 38.15 20.87 0.40
C VAL A 209 38.68 22.27 0.07
N VAL A 210 38.21 22.90 -1.01
CA VAL A 210 38.61 24.27 -1.37
C VAL A 210 38.14 25.28 -0.32
N VAL A 211 36.90 25.18 0.16
CA VAL A 211 36.37 26.08 1.21
C VAL A 211 37.14 25.90 2.53
N VAL A 212 37.50 24.67 2.90
CA VAL A 212 38.27 24.38 4.11
C VAL A 212 39.71 24.89 3.97
N LEU A 213 40.38 24.64 2.82
CA LEU A 213 41.75 25.08 2.58
C LEU A 213 41.88 26.59 2.36
N ALA A 214 40.86 27.26 1.83
CA ALA A 214 40.84 28.72 1.70
C ALA A 214 40.36 29.40 3.00
N GLY A 215 39.38 28.82 3.69
CA GLY A 215 38.75 29.39 4.88
C GLY A 215 39.60 29.27 6.16
N LEU A 216 40.32 28.16 6.35
CA LEU A 216 41.17 27.97 7.53
C LEU A 216 42.34 28.98 7.62
N PRO A 217 43.15 29.23 6.58
CA PRO A 217 44.22 30.23 6.67
C PRO A 217 43.69 31.66 6.79
N LEU A 218 42.56 31.99 6.14
CA LEU A 218 41.95 33.32 6.26
C LEU A 218 41.34 33.58 7.65
N ALA A 219 40.72 32.56 8.28
CA ALA A 219 40.21 32.67 9.64
C ALA A 219 41.33 32.80 10.69
N VAL A 220 42.44 32.09 10.50
CA VAL A 220 43.61 32.16 11.40
C VAL A 220 44.37 33.48 11.25
N MET A 221 44.52 34.02 10.03
CA MET A 221 45.13 35.34 9.81
C MET A 221 44.28 36.49 10.35
N ARG A 222 42.94 36.41 10.25
CA ARG A 222 42.05 37.43 10.82
C ARG A 222 42.14 37.48 12.35
N ARG A 223 42.28 36.32 13.00
CA ARG A 223 42.43 36.22 14.46
C ARG A 223 43.76 36.81 14.97
N ARG A 224 44.83 36.76 14.17
CA ARG A 224 46.12 37.39 14.52
C ARG A 224 46.10 38.91 14.38
N ARG A 225 45.35 39.47 13.42
CA ARG A 225 45.21 40.94 13.29
C ARG A 225 44.38 41.58 14.39
N SER A 226 43.40 40.87 14.94
CA SER A 226 42.63 41.36 16.09
C SER A 226 43.38 41.30 17.42
N ALA A 227 44.51 40.59 17.50
CA ALA A 227 45.34 40.51 18.71
C ALA A 227 46.56 41.45 18.69
N ALA A 228 46.81 42.13 17.57
CA ALA A 228 47.94 43.05 17.39
C ALA A 228 47.52 44.53 17.44
N GLY A 229 46.23 44.84 17.62
CA GLY A 229 45.70 46.20 17.68
C GLY A 229 45.38 46.70 19.08
N ASP A 230 45.71 45.94 20.12
CA ASP A 230 45.34 46.23 21.53
C ASP A 230 46.59 46.55 22.39
N GLN A 231 47.73 46.89 21.77
CA GLN A 231 49.02 47.05 22.46
C GLN A 231 49.72 48.39 22.21
N GLU A 232 49.07 49.38 21.58
CA GLU A 232 49.70 50.69 21.27
C GLU A 232 49.15 51.90 22.07
N ASP A 233 48.17 51.74 22.97
CA ASP A 233 47.49 52.89 23.62
C ASP A 233 47.74 53.08 25.14
N GLU A 234 48.75 52.44 25.76
CA GLU A 234 49.05 52.62 27.21
C GLU A 234 50.46 53.15 27.55
N GLU A 235 51.20 53.71 26.59
CA GLU A 235 52.44 54.45 26.86
C GLU A 235 52.30 55.91 26.40
N ASP A 236 51.49 56.71 27.08
CA ASP A 236 51.66 58.18 27.17
C ASP A 236 50.64 58.78 28.16
N GLU A 237 50.97 58.82 29.45
CA GLU A 237 50.73 59.98 30.31
C GLU A 237 51.52 59.83 31.63
N ALA A 238 52.37 60.83 31.88
CA ALA A 238 53.25 61.00 33.04
C ALA A 238 52.58 61.82 34.14
#